data_AF-A0A0G0R5W4-F1
#
_entry.id   AF-A0A0G0R5W4-F1
#
_cell.length_a   1.000
_cell.length_b   1.000
_cell.length_c   1.000
_cell.angle_alpha   90.00
_cell.angle_beta   90.00
_cell.angle_gamma   90.00
#
_symmetry.space_group_name_H-M   'P 1'
#
loop_
_entity.id
_entity.type
_entity.pdbx_description
1 polymer ?
#
loop_
_entity_poly.entity_id
_entity_poly.type
_entity_poly.pdbx_seq_one_letter_code
_entity_poly.pdbx_strand_id
1 'polypeptide(L)'
;WKTNFKTPNNKNIYIAVATVEVSDKFLSTFKINPNIDGERELIFKTLKENKLIDSYSKQQFIPPTLGTKNAKEQFFTDGEIYIVDLR
;
A
#
# COMPACT_ATOMS: atom_id res chain seq x y z
N TRP A 1 1.01 -6.93 -7.41
CA TRP A 1 0.81 -7.21 -8.84
C TRP A 1 2.05 -6.84 -9.63
N LYS A 2 2.64 -7.79 -10.37
CA LYS A 2 3.72 -7.53 -11.32
C LYS A 2 3.13 -6.92 -12.60
N THR A 3 3.70 -5.83 -13.07
CA THR A 3 3.29 -5.21 -14.34
C THR A 3 4.10 -5.76 -15.51
N ASN A 4 3.66 -5.50 -16.75
CA ASN A 4 4.43 -5.79 -17.96
C ASN A 4 5.44 -4.68 -18.29
N PHE A 5 5.49 -3.62 -17.48
CA PHE A 5 6.41 -2.50 -17.67
C PHE A 5 7.75 -2.77 -16.99
N LYS A 6 8.79 -2.15 -17.55
CA LYS A 6 10.13 -2.14 -17.00
C LYS A 6 10.66 -0.72 -16.93
N THR A 7 11.54 -0.48 -15.99
CA THR A 7 12.33 0.75 -15.91
C THR A 7 13.38 0.79 -17.04
N PRO A 8 13.99 1.95 -17.34
CA PRO A 8 15.07 2.06 -18.33
C PRO A 8 16.28 1.15 -18.04
N ASN A 9 16.52 0.84 -16.77
CA ASN A 9 17.56 -0.12 -16.33
C ASN A 9 17.05 -1.58 -16.24
N ASN A 10 15.96 -1.92 -16.94
CA ASN A 10 15.40 -3.28 -17.09
C ASN A 10 14.91 -3.93 -15.77
N LYS A 11 14.65 -3.15 -14.71
CA LYS A 11 14.00 -3.65 -13.48
C LYS A 11 12.50 -3.83 -13.71
N ASN A 12 11.91 -4.84 -13.06
CA ASN A 12 10.47 -5.09 -13.11
C ASN A 12 9.73 -4.07 -12.24
N ILE A 13 8.58 -3.57 -12.71
CA ILE A 13 7.72 -2.67 -11.94
C ILE A 13 6.60 -3.50 -11.29
N TYR A 14 6.40 -3.29 -9.99
CA TYR A 14 5.36 -3.91 -9.19
C TYR A 14 4.46 -2.84 -8.57
N ILE A 15 3.17 -3.14 -8.47
CA ILE A 15 2.18 -2.34 -7.74
C ILE A 15 1.66 -3.18 -6.60
N ALA A 16 1.65 -2.65 -5.39
CA ALA A 16 1.12 -3.32 -4.22
C ALA A 16 0.14 -2.40 -3.49
N VAL A 17 -0.87 -3.00 -2.88
CA VAL A 17 -1.77 -2.32 -1.93
C VAL A 17 -1.36 -2.80 -0.54
N ALA A 18 -1.12 -1.86 0.38
CA ALA A 18 -0.84 -2.17 1.76
C ALA A 18 -2.16 -2.46 2.48
N THR A 19 -2.36 -3.71 2.93
CA THR A 19 -3.55 -4.10 3.68
C THR A 19 -3.18 -5.06 4.79
N VAL A 20 -3.70 -4.83 5.99
CA VAL A 20 -3.72 -5.85 7.06
C VAL A 20 -5.06 -6.57 7.03
N GLU A 21 -4.96 -7.90 7.01
CA GLU A 21 -6.08 -8.80 7.26
C GLU A 21 -6.22 -8.97 8.78
N VAL A 22 -7.25 -8.37 9.37
CA VAL A 22 -7.61 -8.66 10.76
C VAL A 22 -8.54 -9.87 10.72
N SER A 23 -8.02 -11.04 11.10
CA SER A 23 -8.87 -12.22 11.33
C SER A 23 -9.44 -12.17 12.75
N ASP A 24 -10.76 -12.15 12.84
CA ASP A 24 -11.46 -12.35 14.11
C ASP A 24 -11.57 -13.85 14.34
N LYS A 25 -10.95 -14.38 15.41
CA LYS A 25 -10.81 -15.84 15.63
C LYS A 25 -12.14 -16.60 15.74
N PHE A 26 -13.28 -15.92 15.85
CA PHE A 26 -14.60 -16.51 16.04
C PHE A 26 -15.58 -16.33 14.87
N LEU A 27 -15.32 -15.41 13.94
CA LEU A 27 -16.21 -15.12 12.82
C LEU A 27 -15.37 -14.99 11.54
N SER A 28 -15.66 -15.81 10.54
CA SER A 28 -14.98 -15.86 9.23
C SER A 28 -15.21 -14.62 8.35
N THR A 29 -15.27 -13.43 8.95
CA THR A 29 -15.37 -12.15 8.25
C THR A 29 -13.99 -11.51 8.18
N PHE A 30 -13.37 -11.58 7.01
CA PHE A 30 -12.15 -10.83 6.71
C PHE A 30 -12.43 -9.32 6.81
N LYS A 31 -11.89 -8.67 7.84
CA LYS A 31 -11.93 -7.20 7.93
C LYS A 31 -10.61 -6.64 7.43
N ILE A 32 -10.72 -5.76 6.43
CA ILE A 32 -9.60 -4.91 6.02
C ILE A 32 -9.56 -3.78 7.03
N ASN A 33 -8.40 -3.52 7.64
CA ASN A 33 -8.23 -2.34 8.48
C ASN A 33 -8.57 -1.07 7.66
N PRO A 34 -9.51 -0.21 8.10
CA PRO A 34 -9.87 0.99 7.34
C PRO A 34 -8.71 1.98 7.21
N ASN A 35 -7.67 1.88 8.04
CA ASN A 35 -6.49 2.73 7.99
C ASN A 35 -5.45 2.24 6.95
N ILE A 36 -5.83 2.27 5.67
CA ILE A 36 -4.95 1.85 4.56
C ILE A 36 -3.68 2.71 4.44
N ASP A 37 -3.75 3.98 4.83
CA ASP A 37 -2.60 4.88 4.84
C ASP A 37 -1.60 4.47 5.94
N GLY A 38 -2.11 4.12 7.13
CA GLY A 38 -1.28 3.60 8.21
C GLY A 38 -0.54 2.31 7.83
N GLU A 39 -1.21 1.41 7.11
CA GLU A 39 -0.56 0.19 6.60
C GLU A 39 0.53 0.52 5.57
N ARG A 40 0.28 1.49 4.67
CA ARG A 40 1.28 1.99 3.72
C ARG A 40 2.52 2.52 4.44
N GLU A 41 2.32 3.32 5.49
CA GLU A 41 3.42 3.87 6.30
C GLU A 41 4.18 2.80 7.07
N LEU A 42 3.48 1.80 7.62
CA LEU A 42 4.11 0.68 8.34
C LEU A 42 5.05 -0.12 7.42
N ILE A 43 4.56 -0.53 6.25
CA ILE A 43 5.36 -1.28 5.27
C ILE A 43 6.58 -0.47 4.85
N PHE A 44 6.40 0.82 4.52
CA PHE A 44 7.50 1.68 4.14
C PHE A 44 8.55 1.80 5.25
N LYS A 45 8.11 2.03 6.50
CA LYS A 45 8.99 2.09 7.66
C LYS A 45 9.78 0.80 7.84
N THR A 46 9.13 -0.36 7.74
CA THR A 46 9.79 -1.67 7.84
C THR A 46 10.85 -1.85 6.75
N LEU A 47 10.53 -1.54 5.49
CA LEU A 47 11.50 -1.63 4.38
C LEU A 47 12.71 -0.70 4.60
N LYS A 48 12.46 0.52 5.08
CA LYS A 48 13.51 1.50 5.38
C LYS A 48 14.40 1.06 6.54
N GLU A 49 13.83 0.60 7.65
CA GLU A 49 14.56 0.12 8.84
C GLU A 49 15.43 -1.11 8.52
N ASN A 50 14.94 -2.01 7.66
CA ASN A 50 15.70 -3.16 7.18
C ASN A 50 16.71 -2.83 6.08
N LYS A 51 16.86 -1.54 5.72
CA LYS A 51 17.78 -1.07 4.68
C LYS A 51 17.57 -1.77 3.33
N LEU A 52 16.31 -2.03 2.96
CA LEU A 52 15.92 -2.69 1.71
C LEU A 52 15.61 -1.70 0.58
N ILE A 53 15.57 -0.40 0.88
CA ILE A 53 15.27 0.68 -0.06
C ILE A 53 16.58 1.36 -0.49
N ASP A 54 16.81 1.43 -1.80
CA ASP A 54 17.89 2.23 -2.39
C ASP A 54 17.47 3.70 -2.54
N SER A 55 16.27 3.92 -3.08
CA SER A 55 15.70 5.25 -3.24
C SER A 55 14.20 5.20 -3.06
N TYR A 56 13.59 6.32 -2.65
CA TYR A 56 12.15 6.42 -2.58
C TYR A 56 11.65 7.84 -2.83
N SER A 57 10.40 7.94 -3.27
CA SER A 57 9.63 9.19 -3.27
C SER A 57 8.25 8.94 -2.70
N LYS A 58 7.72 9.93 -2.00
CA LYS A 58 6.33 9.99 -1.57
C LYS A 58 5.64 11.07 -2.38
N GLN A 59 4.53 10.75 -3.01
CA GLN A 59 3.82 11.72 -3.85
C GLN A 59 2.31 11.50 -3.81
N GLN A 60 1.57 12.57 -4.08
CA GLN A 60 0.13 12.52 -4.28
C GLN A 60 -0.17 11.75 -5.58
N PHE A 61 -0.95 10.67 -5.48
CA PHE A 61 -1.36 9.88 -6.64
C PHE A 61 -2.81 10.18 -7.04
N ILE A 62 -3.69 10.26 -6.05
CA ILE A 62 -5.07 10.72 -6.19
C ILE A 62 -5.38 11.72 -5.09
N PRO A 63 -6.36 12.63 -5.23
CA PRO A 63 -6.77 13.48 -4.11
C PRO A 63 -7.23 12.65 -2.89
N PRO A 64 -7.12 13.19 -1.67
CA PRO A 64 -7.70 12.56 -0.50
C PRO A 64 -9.17 12.20 -0.72
N THR A 65 -9.53 10.96 -0.44
CA THR A 65 -10.81 10.38 -0.89
C THR A 65 -11.48 9.61 0.22
N LEU A 66 -12.79 9.86 0.39
CA LEU A 66 -13.68 8.97 1.13
C LEU A 66 -14.16 7.88 0.18
N GLY A 67 -13.61 6.67 0.35
CA GLY A 67 -13.96 5.48 -0.42
C GLY A 67 -15.08 4.69 0.25
N THR A 68 -15.71 3.81 -0.52
CA THR A 68 -16.65 2.83 0.01
C THR A 68 -16.32 1.44 -0.54
N LYS A 69 -16.09 0.50 0.36
CA LYS A 69 -15.93 -0.92 0.06
C LYS A 69 -17.28 -1.62 0.19
N ASN A 70 -17.66 -2.38 -0.84
CA ASN A 70 -18.88 -3.20 -0.90
C ASN A 70 -20.17 -2.46 -0.49
N ALA A 71 -20.28 -1.17 -0.83
CA ALA A 71 -21.41 -0.29 -0.52
C ALA A 71 -21.76 -0.13 0.98
N LYS A 72 -20.94 -0.63 1.90
CA LYS A 72 -21.25 -0.68 3.34
C LYS A 72 -20.12 -0.20 4.26
N GLU A 73 -18.87 -0.35 3.82
CA GLU A 73 -17.70 0.01 4.62
C GLU A 73 -17.07 1.27 4.05
N GLN A 74 -17.21 2.41 4.73
CA GLN A 74 -16.48 3.62 4.35
C GLN A 74 -15.03 3.53 4.82
N PHE A 75 -14.12 4.05 4.00
CA PHE A 75 -12.74 4.26 4.39
C PHE A 75 -12.27 5.62 3.90
N PHE A 76 -11.22 6.14 4.53
CA PHE A 76 -10.54 7.34 4.09
C PHE A 76 -9.15 6.97 3.57
N THR A 77 -8.67 7.70 2.59
CA THR A 77 -7.25 7.70 2.19
C THR A 77 -6.75 9.10 1.93
N ASP A 78 -5.51 9.35 2.33
CA ASP A 78 -4.73 10.53 1.93
C ASP A 78 -4.42 10.55 0.42
N GLY A 79 -4.55 9.42 -0.26
CA GLY A 79 -4.33 9.29 -1.71
C GLY A 79 -2.87 9.34 -2.13
N GLU A 80 -1.94 9.17 -1.19
CA GLU A 80 -0.50 9.20 -1.44
C GLU A 80 0.03 7.81 -1.79
N ILE A 81 1.13 7.78 -2.56
CA ILE A 81 1.85 6.56 -2.90
C ILE A 81 3.34 6.71 -2.57
N TYR A 82 3.95 5.60 -2.16
CA TYR A 82 5.40 5.47 -2.17
C TYR A 82 5.85 4.79 -3.46
N ILE A 83 6.75 5.43 -4.19
CA ILE A 83 7.53 4.78 -5.24
C ILE A 83 8.88 4.43 -4.62
N VAL A 84 9.19 3.14 -4.57
CA VAL A 84 10.42 2.62 -3.95
C VAL A 84 11.24 1.84 -4.96
N ASP A 85 12.52 2.16 -5.03
CA ASP A 85 13.52 1.28 -5.63
C ASP A 85 14.05 0.36 -4.54
N LEU A 86 13.83 -0.94 -4.72
CA LEU A 86 14.35 -1.97 -3.85
C LEU A 86 15.76 -2.38 -4.30
N ARG A 87 16.57 -2.80 -3.30
CA ARG A 87 17.89 -3.39 -3.47
C ARG A 87 17.87 -4.74 -4.18
#